data_AF-A0A377ZUF0-F1
#
_entry.id   AF-A0A377ZUF0-F1
#
_cell.length_a   1.000
_cell.length_b   1.000
_cell.length_c   1.000
_cell.angle_alpha   90.00
_cell.angle_beta   90.00
_cell.angle_gamma   90.00
#
_symmetry.space_group_name_H-M   'P 1'
#
loop_
_entity.id
_entity.type
_entity.pdbx_description
1 polymer ?
#
loop_
_entity_poly.entity_id
_entity_poly.type
_entity_poly.pdbx_seq_one_letter_code
_entity_poly.pdbx_strand_id
1 'polypeptide(L)'
;MKSPFFFLVTAVLLLTGCNQPDEAESVSGGGGTIEAINHTHWAINHFSVNGQSGVDIIGPWQGGGGAGYFGVPPKWEPGMTVKIEWETGVGYSMDFPGFGDDKKVLEWEKKIKSQIVNTAQ
;
A
#
# COMPACT_ATOMS: atom_id res chain seq x y z
N MET A 1 -58.33 -23.57 -21.75
CA MET A 1 -57.25 -24.58 -21.72
C MET A 1 -55.94 -23.83 -21.54
N LYS A 2 -55.35 -23.87 -20.34
CA LYS A 2 -54.07 -23.20 -20.06
C LYS A 2 -52.98 -24.04 -20.74
N SER A 3 -52.33 -23.49 -21.76
CA SER A 3 -51.35 -24.24 -22.56
C SER A 3 -50.19 -24.71 -21.67
N PRO A 4 -49.92 -26.02 -21.59
CA PRO A 4 -48.80 -26.55 -20.80
C PRO A 4 -47.44 -26.03 -21.33
N PHE A 5 -47.43 -25.57 -22.58
CA PHE A 5 -46.27 -24.98 -23.22
C PHE A 5 -45.83 -23.67 -22.54
N PHE A 6 -46.76 -22.85 -22.07
CA PHE A 6 -46.44 -21.56 -21.44
C PHE A 6 -45.76 -21.76 -20.07
N PHE A 7 -46.19 -22.77 -19.31
CA PHE A 7 -45.54 -23.19 -18.08
C PHE A 7 -44.11 -23.72 -18.34
N LEU A 8 -43.93 -24.48 -19.42
CA LEU A 8 -42.65 -25.07 -19.77
C LEU A 8 -41.62 -24.02 -20.20
N VAL A 9 -42.04 -23.01 -20.96
CA VAL A 9 -41.18 -21.87 -21.35
C VAL A 9 -40.78 -21.03 -20.13
N THR A 10 -41.71 -20.79 -19.20
CA THR A 10 -41.41 -20.04 -17.97
C THR A 10 -40.46 -20.82 -17.05
N ALA A 11 -40.60 -22.14 -16.98
CA ALA A 11 -39.71 -23.01 -16.22
C ALA A 11 -38.28 -23.07 -16.81
N VAL A 12 -38.14 -23.08 -18.13
CA VAL A 12 -36.82 -23.06 -18.80
C VAL A 12 -36.10 -21.71 -18.62
N LEU A 13 -36.83 -20.60 -18.66
CA LEU A 13 -36.29 -19.25 -18.39
C LEU A 13 -35.85 -19.06 -16.93
N LEU A 14 -36.43 -19.79 -15.98
CA LEU A 14 -36.01 -19.78 -14.57
C LEU A 14 -34.79 -20.68 -14.30
N LEU A 15 -34.45 -21.59 -15.22
CA LEU A 15 -33.29 -22.49 -15.10
C LEU A 15 -31.98 -21.89 -15.66
N THR A 16 -32.04 -20.74 -16.36
CA THR A 16 -30.85 -19.94 -16.69
C THR A 16 -30.49 -19.03 -15.51
N GLY A 17 -30.27 -19.62 -14.35
CA GLY A 17 -29.83 -18.94 -13.13
C GLY A 17 -28.36 -19.21 -12.87
N CYS A 18 -27.56 -18.14 -12.96
CA CYS A 18 -26.22 -17.96 -12.39
C CYS A 18 -25.09 -18.88 -12.86
N ASN A 19 -24.65 -18.72 -14.12
CA ASN A 19 -23.21 -18.82 -14.39
C ASN A 19 -22.62 -17.41 -14.24
N GLN A 20 -22.43 -16.98 -12.99
CA GLN A 20 -21.40 -15.98 -12.76
C GLN A 20 -20.08 -16.68 -13.12
N PRO A 21 -19.23 -16.14 -14.01
CA PRO A 21 -17.86 -16.61 -14.07
C PRO A 21 -17.34 -16.52 -12.64
N ASP A 22 -16.79 -17.62 -12.11
CA ASP A 22 -16.24 -17.67 -10.77
C ASP A 22 -15.55 -16.34 -10.50
N GLU A 23 -16.18 -15.55 -9.64
CA GLU A 23 -15.72 -14.21 -9.27
C GLU A 23 -14.29 -14.44 -8.83
N ALA A 24 -13.34 -14.03 -9.69
CA ALA A 24 -11.96 -14.48 -9.67
C ALA A 24 -11.53 -14.63 -8.23
N GLU A 25 -11.49 -15.89 -7.81
CA GLU A 25 -11.52 -16.31 -6.42
C GLU A 25 -10.55 -15.40 -5.68
N SER A 26 -11.06 -14.39 -4.96
CA SER A 26 -10.23 -13.51 -4.17
C SER A 26 -9.86 -14.31 -2.92
N VAL A 27 -9.22 -15.45 -3.12
CA VAL A 27 -8.62 -16.25 -2.07
C VAL A 27 -7.38 -15.48 -1.68
N SER A 28 -7.59 -14.36 -0.99
CA SER A 28 -6.53 -13.70 -0.26
C SER A 28 -5.96 -14.73 0.71
N GLY A 29 -4.64 -14.88 0.75
CA GLY A 29 -3.94 -15.72 1.74
C GLY A 29 -3.96 -15.15 3.15
N GLY A 30 -4.83 -14.18 3.39
CA GLY A 30 -4.79 -13.32 4.55
C GLY A 30 -4.20 -11.96 4.20
N GLY A 31 -4.35 -11.05 5.15
CA GLY A 31 -3.77 -9.73 5.08
C GLY A 31 -3.50 -9.20 6.48
N GLY A 32 -2.72 -8.13 6.54
CA GLY A 32 -2.33 -7.50 7.78
C GLY A 32 -1.88 -6.08 7.56
N THR A 33 -1.48 -5.43 8.63
CA THR A 33 -0.86 -4.12 8.59
C THR A 33 0.60 -4.24 8.18
N ILE A 34 1.15 -3.18 7.60
CA ILE A 34 2.60 -3.07 7.38
C ILE A 34 3.20 -2.43 8.64
N GLU A 35 4.22 -3.06 9.21
CA GLU A 35 4.98 -2.55 10.35
C GLU A 35 6.46 -2.46 9.98
N ALA A 36 7.15 -1.45 10.51
CA ALA A 36 8.55 -1.19 10.21
C ALA A 36 9.34 -0.82 11.47
N ILE A 37 10.62 -1.22 11.50
CA ILE A 37 11.56 -0.86 12.55
C ILE A 37 12.82 -0.28 11.91
N ASN A 38 13.11 0.99 12.19
CA ASN A 38 14.25 1.69 11.63
C ASN A 38 15.50 1.47 12.48
N HIS A 39 16.52 0.84 11.92
CA HIS A 39 17.82 0.60 12.56
C HIS A 39 18.89 1.57 12.02
N THR A 40 18.52 2.81 11.74
CA THR A 40 19.42 3.84 11.22
C THR A 40 19.26 5.17 11.94
N HIS A 41 20.21 6.08 11.73
CA HIS A 41 20.20 7.43 12.28
C HIS A 41 19.38 8.43 11.42
N TRP A 42 18.97 8.03 10.22
CA TRP A 42 18.08 8.81 9.36
C TRP A 42 16.63 8.39 9.58
N ALA A 43 15.67 9.27 9.30
CA ALA A 43 14.27 8.87 9.27
C ALA A 43 13.99 8.06 7.99
N ILE A 44 13.00 7.16 8.06
CA ILE A 44 12.31 6.63 6.89
C ILE A 44 11.11 7.55 6.67
N ASN A 45 11.23 8.47 5.71
CA ASN A 45 10.23 9.51 5.42
C ASN A 45 9.00 8.94 4.71
N HIS A 46 9.17 7.83 4.00
CA HIS A 46 8.11 7.12 3.32
C HIS A 46 8.59 5.70 3.05
N PHE A 47 7.69 4.72 3.11
CA PHE A 47 7.96 3.38 2.63
C PHE A 47 6.70 2.70 2.11
N SER A 48 6.90 1.71 1.25
CA SER A 48 5.83 0.91 0.66
C SER A 48 6.28 -0.51 0.36
N VAL A 49 5.31 -1.42 0.33
CA VAL A 49 5.48 -2.82 -0.08
C VAL A 49 4.56 -3.06 -1.28
N ASN A 50 5.12 -3.42 -2.43
CA ASN A 50 4.42 -3.52 -3.72
C ASN A 50 3.59 -2.25 -4.05
N GLY A 51 4.13 -1.07 -3.74
CA GLY A 51 3.45 0.21 -3.93
C GLY A 51 2.41 0.54 -2.86
N GLN A 52 2.13 -0.37 -1.92
CA GLN A 52 1.23 -0.11 -0.82
C GLN A 52 1.94 0.60 0.33
N SER A 53 1.49 1.80 0.68
CA SER A 53 2.11 2.63 1.70
C SER A 53 2.05 2.00 3.09
N GLY A 54 3.16 2.12 3.83
CA GLY A 54 3.25 1.80 5.25
C GLY A 54 2.68 2.87 6.19
N VAL A 55 2.13 3.96 5.63
CA VAL A 55 1.46 5.10 6.29
C VAL A 55 2.37 5.97 7.17
N ASP A 56 3.17 5.36 8.02
CA ASP A 56 3.94 6.06 9.04
C ASP A 56 5.31 6.54 8.53
N ILE A 57 5.79 7.62 9.14
CA ILE A 57 7.19 8.03 9.10
C ILE A 57 7.90 7.38 10.28
N ILE A 58 8.99 6.66 10.03
CA ILE A 58 9.71 5.95 11.09
C ILE A 58 10.96 6.75 11.45
N GLY A 59 10.94 7.38 12.62
CA GLY A 59 12.08 8.14 13.12
C GLY A 59 13.31 7.26 13.38
N PRO A 60 14.49 7.86 13.60
CA PRO A 60 15.71 7.14 13.90
C PRO A 60 15.54 6.20 15.09
N TRP A 61 15.91 4.93 14.92
CA TRP A 61 15.86 3.90 15.99
C TRP A 61 14.45 3.62 16.55
N GLN A 62 13.39 3.95 15.80
CA GLN A 62 12.01 3.75 16.21
C GLN A 62 11.34 2.62 15.43
N GLY A 63 10.20 2.15 15.95
CA GLY A 63 9.24 1.33 15.23
C GLY A 63 7.94 2.09 15.00
N GLY A 64 7.16 1.66 14.03
CA GLY A 64 5.87 2.24 13.69
C GLY A 64 5.18 1.47 12.56
N GLY A 65 4.13 2.05 12.01
CA GLY A 65 3.21 1.40 11.08
C GLY A 65 1.95 0.94 11.81
N GLY A 66 1.36 -0.15 11.35
CA GLY A 66 0.10 -0.64 11.92
C GLY A 66 -1.15 -0.01 11.29
N ALA A 67 -0.99 0.84 10.27
CA ALA A 67 -2.08 1.38 9.46
C ALA A 67 -2.00 0.84 8.01
N GLY A 68 -3.17 0.62 7.40
CA GLY A 68 -3.29 0.03 6.05
C GLY A 68 -3.51 -1.49 6.03
N TYR A 69 -3.72 -2.05 4.83
CA TYR A 69 -4.07 -3.47 4.63
C TYR A 69 -3.26 -4.12 3.50
N PHE A 70 -2.12 -4.75 3.80
CA PHE A 70 -1.37 -5.50 2.80
C PHE A 70 -1.90 -6.93 2.69
N GLY A 71 -2.18 -7.36 1.46
CA GLY A 71 -2.65 -8.72 1.16
C GLY A 71 -1.54 -9.58 0.56
N VAL A 72 -1.60 -10.88 0.84
CA VAL A 72 -0.70 -11.88 0.25
C VAL A 72 -1.48 -12.92 -0.55
N PRO A 73 -0.85 -13.58 -1.54
CA PRO A 73 -1.50 -14.69 -2.24
C PRO A 73 -1.80 -15.85 -1.28
N PRO A 74 -2.77 -16.72 -1.62
CA PRO A 74 -3.18 -17.85 -0.77
C PRO A 74 -2.12 -18.92 -0.62
N LYS A 75 -1.17 -18.97 -1.56
CA LYS A 75 -0.02 -19.85 -1.52
C LYS A 75 1.23 -19.04 -1.82
N TRP A 76 2.15 -19.02 -0.86
CA TRP A 76 3.49 -18.46 -1.04
C TRP A 76 4.42 -19.55 -1.57
N GLU A 77 5.05 -19.30 -2.71
CA GLU A 77 5.98 -20.25 -3.34
C GLU A 77 7.44 -19.77 -3.19
N PRO A 78 8.40 -20.70 -3.09
CA PRO A 78 9.82 -20.34 -3.10
C PRO A 78 10.16 -19.46 -4.31
N GLY A 79 10.84 -18.33 -4.06
CA GLY A 79 11.20 -17.36 -5.09
C GLY A 79 10.21 -16.19 -5.24
N MET A 80 9.03 -16.24 -4.60
CA MET A 80 8.19 -15.06 -4.48
C MET A 80 8.88 -14.00 -3.61
N THR A 81 8.76 -12.74 -4.05
CA THR A 81 9.34 -11.57 -3.38
C THR A 81 8.32 -10.45 -3.32
N VAL A 82 8.57 -9.48 -2.45
CA VAL A 82 7.89 -8.19 -2.46
C VAL A 82 8.90 -7.14 -2.87
N LYS A 83 8.43 -6.11 -3.58
CA LYS A 83 9.19 -4.90 -3.85
C LYS A 83 9.02 -3.95 -2.67
N ILE A 84 10.11 -3.54 -2.05
CA ILE A 84 10.10 -2.55 -0.98
C ILE A 84 10.69 -1.27 -1.54
N GLU A 85 9.96 -0.16 -1.43
CA GLU A 85 10.46 1.17 -1.81
C GLU A 85 10.41 2.07 -0.60
N TRP A 86 11.48 2.83 -0.35
CA TRP A 86 11.52 3.75 0.76
C TRP A 86 12.39 4.97 0.49
N GLU A 87 12.06 6.04 1.19
CA GLU A 87 12.81 7.29 1.22
C GLU A 87 13.46 7.45 2.59
N THR A 88 14.75 7.77 2.63
CA THR A 88 15.46 8.16 3.85
C THR A 88 15.96 9.58 3.79
N GLY A 89 16.10 10.20 4.97
CA GLY A 89 16.70 11.52 5.09
C GLY A 89 16.44 12.15 6.45
N VAL A 90 16.63 13.46 6.53
CA VAL A 90 16.19 14.25 7.68
C VAL A 90 14.65 14.22 7.75
N GLY A 91 14.11 13.68 8.84
CA GLY A 91 12.66 13.66 9.09
C GLY A 91 12.15 14.79 9.98
N TYR A 92 12.98 15.79 10.28
CA TYR A 92 12.68 16.88 11.21
C TYR A 92 12.91 18.25 10.57
N SER A 93 12.19 19.26 11.04
CA SER A 93 12.35 20.66 10.59
C SER A 93 13.46 21.41 11.34
N MET A 94 14.51 20.71 11.81
CA MET A 94 15.64 21.38 12.44
C MET A 94 16.26 22.41 11.50
N ASP A 95 16.73 23.50 12.09
CA ASP A 95 17.27 24.67 11.39
C ASP A 95 16.28 25.38 10.45
N PHE A 96 14.98 25.09 10.52
CA PHE A 96 13.99 25.82 9.71
C PHE A 96 14.06 27.33 10.06
N PRO A 97 14.33 28.21 9.09
CA PRO A 97 14.62 29.63 9.37
C PRO A 97 13.38 30.45 9.74
N GLY A 98 12.20 29.84 9.78
CA GLY A 98 10.93 30.55 9.86
C GLY A 98 10.49 31.09 8.50
N PHE A 99 9.33 31.73 8.49
CA PHE A 99 8.79 32.39 7.30
C PHE A 99 9.21 33.87 7.24
N GLY A 100 9.14 34.49 6.06
CA GLY A 100 9.41 35.93 5.86
C GLY A 100 10.75 36.27 5.22
N ASP A 101 11.60 35.27 5.00
CA ASP A 101 12.86 35.38 4.23
C ASP A 101 12.95 34.20 3.25
N ASP A 102 12.37 34.39 2.06
CA ASP A 102 12.24 33.34 1.04
C ASP A 102 13.60 32.76 0.62
N LYS A 103 14.65 33.59 0.61
CA LYS A 103 15.99 33.15 0.26
C LYS A 103 16.51 32.12 1.26
N LYS A 104 16.35 32.37 2.57
CA LYS A 104 16.74 31.41 3.60
C LYS A 104 15.90 30.14 3.56
N VAL A 105 14.59 30.27 3.30
CA VAL A 105 13.70 29.11 3.17
C VAL A 105 14.13 28.21 2.01
N LEU A 106 14.44 28.79 0.84
CA LEU A 106 14.92 28.04 -0.33
C LEU A 106 16.28 27.38 -0.10
N GLU A 107 17.20 28.06 0.58
CA GLU A 107 18.50 27.49 0.96
C GLU A 107 18.35 26.32 1.92
N TRP A 108 17.48 26.45 2.93
CA TRP A 108 17.15 25.37 3.86
C TRP A 108 16.49 24.18 3.13
N GLU A 109 15.49 24.43 2.28
CA GLU A 109 14.80 23.39 1.51
C GLU A 109 15.79 22.61 0.63
N LYS A 110 16.71 23.32 -0.05
CA LYS A 110 17.76 22.69 -0.86
C LYS A 110 18.68 21.80 -0.02
N LYS A 111 19.07 22.26 1.18
CA LYS A 111 19.86 21.47 2.14
C LYS A 111 19.12 20.20 2.57
N ILE A 112 17.83 20.29 2.87
CA ILE A 112 17.02 19.12 3.24
C ILE A 112 16.91 18.14 2.07
N LYS A 113 16.54 18.60 0.87
CA LYS A 113 16.41 17.75 -0.32
C LYS A 113 17.71 17.06 -0.70
N SER A 114 18.87 17.67 -0.45
CA SER A 114 20.17 17.06 -0.73
C SER A 114 20.50 15.84 0.14
N GLN A 115 19.77 15.65 1.25
CA GLN A 115 19.94 14.52 2.17
C GLN A 115 18.93 13.40 1.90
N ILE A 116 17.98 13.60 0.98
CA ILE A 116 16.96 12.62 0.65
C ILE A 116 17.54 11.55 -0.28
N VAL A 117 17.35 10.28 0.08
CA VAL A 117 17.75 9.11 -0.72
C VAL A 117 16.57 8.17 -0.89
N ASN A 118 16.25 7.85 -2.14
CA ASN A 118 15.24 6.86 -2.49
C ASN A 118 15.90 5.52 -2.80
N THR A 119 15.39 4.44 -2.20
CA THR A 119 15.88 3.08 -2.38
C THR A 119 14.72 2.16 -2.74
N ALA A 120 14.99 1.18 -3.63
CA ALA A 120 14.07 0.11 -3.96
C ALA A 120 14.81 -1.23 -3.89
N GLN A 121 14.19 -2.23 -3.27
CA GLN A 121 14.67 -3.60 -3.16
C GLN A 121 13.61 -4.60 -3.59
#